data_AF-A0AAV3M0W6-F1
#
_entry.id   AF-A0AAV3M0W6-F1
#
_cell.length_a   1.000
_cell.length_b   1.000
_cell.length_c   1.000
_cell.angle_alpha   90.00
_cell.angle_beta   90.00
_cell.angle_gamma   90.00
#
_symmetry.space_group_name_H-M   'P 1'
#
loop_
_entity.id
_entity.type
_entity.pdbx_description
1 polymer ?
#
loop_
_entity_poly.entity_id
_entity_poly.type
_entity_poly.pdbx_seq_one_letter_code
_entity_poly.pdbx_strand_id
1 'polypeptide(L)'
;MVSSLYAVLGALLLLRLSLNVVKLRNQYRVSVGDGGFSELQTAIRVHGNAIEYIPISLILLLLMEMNGAKVWMIHVCGIVLIASRILHSYGLKNHDYSQRRMGMMGTYLAIGLMLLANAYYLPWLQMVSFTL
;
A
#
# COMPACT_ATOMS: atom_id res chain seq x y z
N MET A 1 -18.99 -4.81 -1.68
CA MET A 1 -17.97 -3.82 -1.27
C MET A 1 -16.87 -3.82 -2.31
N VAL A 2 -16.53 -2.68 -2.89
CA VAL A 2 -15.51 -2.54 -3.94
C VAL A 2 -14.09 -2.54 -3.35
N SER A 3 -13.91 -1.98 -2.15
CA SER A 3 -12.64 -1.97 -1.42
C SER A 3 -12.05 -3.37 -1.20
N SER A 4 -12.89 -4.41 -1.07
CA SER A 4 -12.43 -5.79 -0.86
C SER A 4 -11.61 -6.33 -2.04
N LEU A 5 -11.91 -5.91 -3.28
CA LEU A 5 -11.11 -6.24 -4.45
C LEU A 5 -9.66 -5.77 -4.26
N TYR A 6 -9.50 -4.49 -3.88
CA TYR A 6 -8.18 -3.91 -3.66
C TYR A 6 -7.48 -4.50 -2.44
N ALA A 7 -8.24 -4.90 -1.41
CA ALA A 7 -7.69 -5.61 -0.26
C ALA A 7 -7.09 -6.97 -0.66
N VAL A 8 -7.80 -7.75 -1.48
CA VAL A 8 -7.29 -9.02 -2.01
C VAL A 8 -6.04 -8.80 -2.87
N LEU A 9 -6.07 -7.82 -3.78
CA LEU A 9 -4.90 -7.49 -4.62
C LEU A 9 -3.70 -7.03 -3.79
N GLY A 10 -3.93 -6.20 -2.77
CA GLY A 10 -2.90 -5.75 -1.84
C GLY A 10 -2.30 -6.91 -1.03
N ALA A 11 -3.14 -7.82 -0.53
CA ALA A 11 -2.70 -9.00 0.20
C ALA A 11 -1.89 -9.96 -0.69
N LEU A 12 -2.33 -10.20 -1.92
CA LEU A 12 -1.58 -11.00 -2.91
C LEU A 12 -0.21 -10.38 -3.22
N LEU A 13 -0.13 -9.05 -3.35
CA LEU A 13 1.13 -8.35 -3.53
C LEU A 13 2.05 -8.51 -2.32
N LEU A 14 1.55 -8.33 -1.10
CA LEU A 14 2.31 -8.53 0.14
C LEU A 14 2.83 -9.97 0.24
N LEU A 15 1.99 -10.96 -0.06
CA LEU A 15 2.36 -12.37 -0.05
C LEU A 15 3.47 -12.65 -1.05
N ARG A 16 3.34 -12.17 -2.30
CA ARG A 16 4.38 -12.33 -3.33
C ARG A 16 5.72 -11.72 -2.90
N LEU A 17 5.70 -10.54 -2.27
CA LEU A 17 6.90 -9.88 -1.79
C LEU A 17 7.54 -10.64 -0.61
N SER A 18 6.72 -11.16 0.31
CA SER A 18 7.18 -11.99 1.43
C SER A 18 7.85 -13.28 0.94
N LEU A 19 7.21 -14.00 0.01
CA LEU A 19 7.76 -15.21 -0.61
C LEU A 19 9.11 -14.94 -1.29
N ASN A 20 9.30 -13.77 -1.90
CA ASN A 20 10.58 -13.39 -2.48
C ASN A 20 11.68 -13.22 -1.41
N VAL A 21 11.36 -12.63 -0.25
CA VAL A 21 12.31 -12.54 0.88
C VAL A 21 12.65 -13.93 1.40
N VAL A 22 11.66 -14.80 1.61
CA VAL A 22 11.88 -16.18 2.07
C VAL A 22 12.77 -16.96 1.10
N LYS A 23 12.49 -16.85 -0.21
CA LYS A 23 13.31 -17.47 -1.26
C LYS A 23 14.78 -17.04 -1.16
N LEU A 24 15.04 -15.73 -1.07
CA LEU A 24 16.40 -15.19 -1.01
C LEU A 24 17.11 -15.54 0.31
N ARG A 25 16.40 -15.57 1.45
CA ARG A 25 16.96 -16.05 2.72
C ARG A 25 17.44 -17.50 2.63
N ASN A 26 16.64 -18.36 2.02
CA ASN A 26 17.00 -19.77 1.82
C ASN A 26 18.19 -19.91 0.86
N GLN A 27 18.20 -19.14 -0.22
CA GLN A 27 19.29 -19.13 -1.20
C GLN A 27 20.63 -18.70 -0.59
N TYR A 28 20.64 -17.62 0.20
CA TYR A 28 21.86 -17.09 0.83
C TYR A 28 22.17 -17.69 2.20
N ARG A 29 21.31 -18.57 2.72
CA ARG A 29 21.42 -19.18 4.06
C ARG A 29 21.53 -18.15 5.20
N VAL A 30 20.72 -17.09 5.11
CA VAL A 30 20.70 -15.99 6.10
C VAL A 30 19.44 -16.06 6.96
N SER A 31 19.60 -16.30 8.26
CA SER A 31 18.48 -16.37 9.21
C SER A 31 17.92 -15.00 9.58
N VAL A 32 18.78 -14.03 9.91
CA VAL A 32 18.42 -12.69 10.39
C VAL A 32 19.23 -11.63 9.63
N GLY A 33 18.63 -10.45 9.43
CA GLY A 33 19.26 -9.37 8.63
C GLY A 33 19.32 -9.72 7.15
N ASP A 34 20.24 -9.08 6.43
CA ASP A 34 20.49 -9.28 5.00
C ASP A 34 21.77 -10.08 4.69
N GLY A 35 22.59 -10.37 5.69
CA GLY A 35 23.84 -11.13 5.55
C GLY A 35 24.87 -10.48 4.62
N GLY A 36 24.76 -9.18 4.34
CA GLY A 36 25.61 -8.47 3.38
C GLY A 36 25.21 -8.63 1.91
N PHE A 37 24.10 -9.33 1.62
CA PHE A 37 23.61 -9.50 0.25
C PHE A 37 22.66 -8.37 -0.14
N SER A 38 23.09 -7.53 -1.08
CA SER A 38 22.33 -6.37 -1.57
C SER A 38 20.95 -6.74 -2.14
N GLU A 39 20.83 -7.91 -2.79
CA GLU A 39 19.56 -8.44 -3.30
C GLU A 39 18.56 -8.74 -2.17
N LEU A 40 19.03 -9.38 -1.10
CA LEU A 40 18.20 -9.68 0.07
C LEU A 40 17.81 -8.40 0.81
N GLN A 41 18.75 -7.46 0.97
CA GLN A 41 18.49 -6.14 1.54
C GLN A 41 17.39 -5.40 0.75
N THR A 42 17.49 -5.40 -0.58
CA THR A 42 16.50 -4.79 -1.49
C THR A 42 15.14 -5.45 -1.32
N ALA A 43 15.07 -6.79 -1.34
CA ALA A 43 13.82 -7.51 -1.17
C ALA A 43 13.16 -7.24 0.19
N ILE A 44 13.94 -7.20 1.28
CA ILE A 44 13.47 -6.85 2.62
C ILE A 44 12.90 -5.43 2.62
N ARG A 45 13.56 -4.44 2.00
CA ARG A 45 13.07 -3.05 1.95
C ARG A 45 11.83 -2.90 1.07
N VAL A 46 11.73 -3.61 -0.06
CA VAL A 46 10.50 -3.59 -0.88
C VAL A 46 9.33 -4.16 -0.10
N HIS A 47 9.50 -5.29 0.59
CA HIS A 47 8.46 -5.89 1.40
C HIS A 47 8.11 -5.03 2.63
N GLY A 48 9.11 -4.54 3.36
CA GLY A 48 8.95 -3.66 4.52
C GLY A 48 8.17 -2.39 4.17
N ASN A 49 8.54 -1.71 3.09
CA ASN A 49 7.80 -0.56 2.63
C ASN A 49 6.36 -0.91 2.20
N ALA A 50 6.13 -2.11 1.65
CA ALA A 50 4.78 -2.53 1.30
C ALA A 50 3.90 -2.76 2.54
N ILE A 51 4.44 -3.36 3.61
CA ILE A 51 3.69 -3.57 4.85
C ILE A 51 3.45 -2.26 5.62
N GLU A 52 4.32 -1.27 5.46
CA GLU A 52 4.13 0.08 6.02
C GLU A 52 2.94 0.81 5.38
N TYR A 53 2.75 0.69 4.06
CA TYR A 53 1.78 1.52 3.32
C TYR A 53 0.50 0.80 2.88
N ILE A 54 0.55 -0.48 2.49
CA ILE A 54 -0.64 -1.19 1.98
C ILE A 54 -1.72 -1.33 3.05
N PRO A 55 -1.45 -1.81 4.28
CA PRO A 55 -2.51 -2.03 5.27
C PRO A 55 -3.25 -0.74 5.64
N ILE A 56 -2.52 0.34 5.93
CA ILE A 56 -3.14 1.62 6.29
C ILE A 56 -3.95 2.20 5.11
N SER A 57 -3.44 2.06 3.89
CA SER A 57 -4.15 2.52 2.68
C SER A 57 -5.45 1.75 2.44
N LEU A 58 -5.44 0.43 2.68
CA LEU A 58 -6.64 -0.41 2.56
C LEU A 58 -7.68 -0.08 3.64
N ILE A 59 -7.25 0.22 4.86
CA ILE A 59 -8.13 0.70 5.93
C ILE A 59 -8.78 2.03 5.52
N LEU A 60 -8.00 2.99 5.01
CA LEU A 60 -8.54 4.27 4.54
C LEU A 60 -9.52 4.08 3.38
N LEU A 61 -9.24 3.17 2.45
CA LEU A 61 -10.13 2.86 1.32
C LEU A 61 -11.44 2.22 1.77
N LEU A 62 -11.37 1.33 2.76
CA LEU A 62 -12.54 0.68 3.37
C LEU A 62 -13.40 1.71 4.10
N LEU A 63 -12.81 2.55 4.95
CA LEU A 63 -13.50 3.61 5.67
C LEU A 63 -14.16 4.59 4.69
N MET A 64 -13.47 4.92 3.61
CA MET A 64 -14.01 5.79 2.57
C MET A 64 -15.27 5.20 1.93
N GLU A 65 -15.29 3.89 1.65
CA GLU A 65 -16.48 3.20 1.16
C GLU A 65 -17.61 3.18 2.21
N MET A 66 -17.28 2.89 3.47
CA MET A 66 -18.25 2.84 4.57
C MET A 66 -18.88 4.21 4.87
N ASN A 67 -18.12 5.28 4.69
CA ASN A 67 -18.60 6.67 4.83
C ASN A 67 -19.44 7.13 3.63
N GLY A 68 -19.72 6.26 2.66
CA GLY A 68 -20.61 6.55 1.53
C GLY A 68 -19.95 7.32 0.38
N ALA A 69 -18.62 7.24 0.24
CA ALA A 69 -17.94 7.81 -0.92
C ALA A 69 -18.42 7.17 -2.23
N LYS A 70 -18.37 7.95 -3.32
CA LYS A 70 -18.81 7.48 -4.64
C LYS A 70 -17.90 6.33 -5.12
N VAL A 71 -18.51 5.32 -5.74
CA VAL A 71 -17.82 4.11 -6.21
C VAL A 71 -16.62 4.41 -7.12
N TRP A 72 -16.74 5.40 -8.01
CA TRP A 72 -15.63 5.78 -8.90
C TRP A 72 -14.40 6.29 -8.13
N MET A 73 -14.59 6.97 -6.99
CA MET A 73 -13.48 7.48 -6.18
C MET A 73 -12.70 6.34 -5.54
N ILE A 74 -13.41 5.29 -5.11
CA ILE A 74 -12.82 4.06 -4.57
C ILE A 74 -11.98 3.39 -5.65
N HIS A 75 -12.49 3.28 -6.88
CA HIS A 75 -11.72 2.70 -7.99
C HIS A 75 -10.47 3.49 -8.32
N VAL A 76 -10.57 4.82 -8.42
CA VAL A 76 -9.42 5.68 -8.71
C VAL A 76 -8.35 5.53 -7.62
N CYS A 77 -8.72 5.65 -6.34
CA CYS A 77 -7.76 5.53 -5.24
C CYS A 77 -7.14 4.13 -5.17
N GLY A 78 -7.96 3.09 -5.33
CA GLY A 78 -7.50 1.70 -5.32
C GLY A 78 -6.55 1.36 -6.48
N ILE A 79 -6.86 1.81 -7.70
CA ILE A 79 -5.99 1.61 -8.87
C ILE A 79 -4.67 2.35 -8.69
N VAL A 80 -4.71 3.63 -8.30
CA VAL A 80 -3.50 4.42 -8.06
C VAL A 80 -2.64 3.77 -6.98
N LEU A 81 -3.24 3.30 -5.88
CA LEU A 81 -2.53 2.58 -4.83
C LEU A 81 -1.79 1.35 -5.39
N ILE A 82 -2.51 0.42 -6.02
CA ILE A 82 -1.92 -0.84 -6.49
C ILE A 82 -0.87 -0.58 -7.57
N ALA A 83 -1.15 0.28 -8.55
CA ALA A 83 -0.21 0.64 -9.61
C ALA A 83 1.08 1.26 -9.04
N SER A 84 0.96 2.15 -8.06
CA SER A 84 2.08 2.79 -7.37
C SER A 84 2.96 1.78 -6.64
N ARG A 85 2.36 0.77 -5.98
CA ARG A 85 3.11 -0.28 -5.28
C ARG A 85 3.84 -1.21 -6.25
N ILE A 86 3.23 -1.55 -7.39
CA ILE A 86 3.88 -2.35 -8.44
C ILE A 86 5.06 -1.58 -9.03
N LEU A 87 4.86 -0.30 -9.36
CA LEU A 87 5.90 0.56 -9.92
C LEU A 87 7.07 0.76 -8.95
N HIS A 88 6.79 0.99 -7.66
CA HIS A 88 7.83 1.12 -6.63
C HIS A 88 8.67 -0.16 -6.48
N SER A 89 8.00 -1.32 -6.46
CA SER A 89 8.65 -2.63 -6.39
C SER A 89 9.54 -2.90 -7.61
N TYR A 90 9.08 -2.52 -8.80
CA TYR A 90 9.84 -2.65 -10.04
C TYR A 90 11.05 -1.71 -10.07
N GLY A 91 10.88 -0.44 -9.69
CA GLY A 91 11.98 0.53 -9.62
C GLY A 91 13.08 0.13 -8.64
N LEU A 92 12.74 -0.42 -7.46
CA LEU A 92 13.75 -0.92 -6.52
C LEU A 92 14.52 -2.12 -7.06
N LYS A 93 13.88 -3.01 -7.81
CA LYS A 93 14.55 -4.19 -8.39
C LYS A 93 15.53 -3.82 -9.51
N ASN A 94 15.18 -2.85 -10.34
CA ASN A 94 16.02 -2.44 -11.47
C ASN A 94 17.00 -1.33 -11.12
N HIS A 95 17.11 -0.96 -9.83
CA HIS A 95 17.90 0.20 -9.38
C HIS A 95 17.51 1.50 -10.10
N ASP A 96 16.26 1.59 -10.58
CA ASP A 96 15.73 2.76 -11.26
C ASP A 96 15.15 3.73 -10.23
N TYR A 97 15.92 4.79 -9.97
CA TYR A 97 15.55 5.84 -9.04
C TYR A 97 14.26 6.56 -9.43
N SER A 98 14.00 6.75 -10.72
CA SER A 98 12.84 7.49 -11.23
C SER A 98 11.55 6.74 -10.94
N GLN A 99 11.51 5.45 -11.29
CA GLN A 99 10.36 4.59 -11.05
C GLN A 99 10.09 4.38 -9.56
N ARG A 100 11.15 4.26 -8.75
CA ARG A 100 11.03 4.23 -7.28
C ARG A 100 10.36 5.51 -6.75
N ARG A 101 10.85 6.68 -7.18
CA ARG A 101 10.31 7.97 -6.75
C ARG A 101 8.85 8.13 -7.17
N MET A 102 8.53 7.82 -8.41
CA MET A 102 7.17 7.92 -8.94
C MET A 102 6.20 6.98 -8.20
N GLY A 103 6.61 5.74 -7.92
CA GLY A 103 5.80 4.80 -7.13
C GLY A 103 5.56 5.27 -5.68
N MET A 104 6.54 5.90 -5.03
CA MET A 104 6.32 6.49 -3.70
C MET A 104 5.40 7.71 -3.75
N MET A 105 5.61 8.62 -4.71
CA MET A 105 4.76 9.80 -4.88
C MET A 105 3.30 9.41 -5.16
N GLY A 106 3.07 8.39 -5.99
CA GLY A 106 1.72 7.87 -6.24
C GLY A 106 1.09 7.23 -5.00
N THR A 107 1.89 6.55 -4.16
CA THR A 107 1.40 6.02 -2.87
C THR A 107 0.95 7.15 -1.94
N TYR A 108 1.76 8.21 -1.81
CA TYR A 108 1.40 9.38 -1.00
C TYR A 108 0.21 10.14 -1.54
N LEU A 109 0.10 10.26 -2.87
CA LEU A 109 -1.05 10.87 -3.51
C LEU A 109 -2.33 10.09 -3.20
N ALA A 110 -2.32 8.76 -3.33
CA ALA A 110 -3.47 7.92 -3.00
C ALA A 110 -3.89 8.08 -1.53
N ILE A 111 -2.93 8.01 -0.60
CA ILE A 111 -3.19 8.20 0.83
C ILE A 111 -3.77 9.60 1.10
N GLY A 112 -3.16 10.66 0.54
CA GLY A 112 -3.64 12.02 0.68
C GLY A 112 -5.07 12.22 0.17
N LEU A 113 -5.38 11.68 -1.02
CA LEU A 113 -6.73 11.71 -1.57
C LEU A 113 -7.74 10.96 -0.69
N MET A 114 -7.37 9.78 -0.18
CA MET A 114 -8.24 9.01 0.71
C MET A 114 -8.43 9.70 2.07
N LEU A 115 -7.41 10.37 2.61
CA LEU A 115 -7.53 11.18 3.83
C LEU A 115 -8.50 12.33 3.64
N LEU A 116 -8.34 13.10 2.56
CA LEU A 116 -9.23 14.21 2.24
C LEU A 116 -10.67 13.73 1.98
N ALA A 117 -10.84 12.62 1.26
CA ALA A 117 -12.14 12.04 1.01
C ALA A 117 -12.79 11.57 2.31
N ASN A 118 -12.08 10.83 3.16
CA ASN A 118 -12.61 10.42 4.46
C ASN A 118 -12.98 11.64 5.31
N ALA A 119 -12.13 12.65 5.39
CA ALA A 119 -12.44 13.88 6.10
C ALA A 119 -13.70 14.57 5.53
N TYR A 120 -13.90 14.59 4.21
CA TYR A 120 -15.11 15.16 3.63
C TYR A 120 -16.38 14.35 3.94
N TYR A 121 -16.30 13.02 3.84
CA TYR A 121 -17.45 12.11 3.99
C TYR A 121 -17.76 11.71 5.44
N LEU A 122 -16.93 12.10 6.41
CA LEU A 122 -17.19 11.84 7.83
C LEU A 122 -18.53 12.46 8.26
N PRO A 123 -19.33 11.77 9.09
CA PRO A 123 -20.59 12.29 9.60
C PRO A 123 -20.36 13.30 10.72
N TRP A 124 -19.79 14.46 10.37
CA TRP A 124 -19.38 15.51 11.31
C TRP A 124 -20.49 15.92 12.27
N LEU A 125 -21.72 16.02 11.77
CA LEU A 125 -22.86 16.39 12.60
C LEU A 125 -23.07 15.39 13.74
N GLN A 126 -23.03 14.08 13.45
CA GLN A 126 -23.21 13.02 14.45
C GLN A 126 -22.05 12.96 15.45
N MET A 127 -20.84 13.37 15.05
CA MET A 127 -19.67 13.38 15.92
C MET A 127 -19.59 14.61 16.82
N VAL A 128 -20.11 15.76 16.36
CA VAL A 128 -19.99 17.04 17.07
C VAL A 128 -21.26 17.36 17.87
N SER A 129 -22.41 16.80 17.49
CA SER A 129 -23.65 16.95 18.28
C SER A 129 -23.69 15.92 19.42
N PHE A 130 -23.59 16.38 20.67
CA PHE A 130 -23.78 15.57 21.88
C PHE A 130 -25.25 15.21 22.16
N THR A 131 -26.15 15.52 21.24
CA THR A 131 -27.57 15.17 21.34
C THR A 131 -27.77 13.76 20.77
N LEU A 132 -27.69 12.77 21.66
CA LEU A 132 -28.28 11.45 21.48
C LEU A 132 -29.80 11.55 21.33
#